data_AF-A0A1H4DDU9-F1
#
_entry.id   AF-A0A1H4DDU9-F1
#
_cell.length_a   1.000
_cell.length_b   1.000
_cell.length_c   1.000
_cell.angle_alpha   90.00
_cell.angle_beta   90.00
_cell.angle_gamma   90.00
#
_symmetry.space_group_name_H-M   'P 1'
#
loop_
_entity.id
_entity.type
_entity.pdbx_description
1 polymer ?
#
loop_
_entity_poly.entity_id
_entity_poly.type
_entity_poly.pdbx_seq_one_letter_code
_entity_poly.pdbx_strand_id
1 'polypeptide(L)'
;MTEKLLVRNGAPTLAGMKTGSLFTCPHQSREQIQGDIRELNRRLVPKGIRVLPLRFSERRTLLYLYRPNRLKQDFTDGRRASLLKARGYLVDNPDRCVVQLVNRLRCREAFPHEIGLFLGYPPEDVHGFMEHKRCDIVNNS
;
A
#
# COMPACT_ATOMS: atom_id res chain seq x y z
N MET A 1 4.72 -9.76 18.66
CA MET A 1 5.48 -8.57 18.19
C MET A 1 4.68 -7.74 17.18
N THR A 2 4.00 -8.38 16.22
CA THR A 2 3.32 -7.77 15.07
C THR A 2 2.16 -6.82 15.44
N GLU A 3 1.38 -7.11 16.48
CA GLU A 3 0.24 -6.27 16.90
C GLU A 3 0.64 -4.84 17.35
N LYS A 4 1.73 -4.66 18.11
CA LYS A 4 2.13 -3.33 18.59
C LYS A 4 2.51 -2.39 17.44
N LEU A 5 3.18 -2.89 16.40
CA LEU A 5 3.51 -2.13 15.19
C LEU A 5 2.27 -1.83 14.36
N LEU A 6 1.33 -2.78 14.29
CA LEU A 6 0.06 -2.62 13.59
C LEU A 6 -0.84 -1.58 14.27
N VAL A 7 -0.86 -1.53 15.60
CA VAL A 7 -1.58 -0.51 16.36
C VAL A 7 -0.87 0.84 16.28
N ARG A 8 0.47 0.91 16.40
CA ARG A 8 1.20 2.20 16.32
C ARG A 8 1.14 2.83 14.94
N ASN A 9 1.42 2.07 13.89
CA ASN A 9 1.54 2.59 12.52
C ASN A 9 0.23 2.46 11.73
N GLY A 10 -0.64 1.54 12.14
CA GLY A 10 -1.96 1.33 11.55
C GLY A 10 -3.10 1.97 12.34
N ALA A 11 -2.84 2.63 13.49
CA ALA A 11 -3.85 3.43 14.22
C ALA A 11 -4.70 4.32 13.30
N PRO A 12 -4.13 5.08 12.34
CA PRO A 12 -4.97 5.91 11.45
C PRO A 12 -5.81 5.09 10.46
N THR A 13 -5.42 3.89 10.06
CA THR A 13 -6.24 3.02 9.19
C THR A 13 -7.22 2.17 9.99
N LEU A 14 -6.89 1.82 11.24
CA LEU A 14 -7.77 1.14 12.20
C LEU A 14 -8.86 2.09 12.72
N ALA A 15 -8.51 3.34 13.02
CA ALA A 15 -9.42 4.42 13.38
C ALA A 15 -10.26 4.93 12.19
N GLY A 16 -10.03 4.42 10.98
CA GLY A 16 -10.82 4.80 9.80
C GLY A 16 -10.49 6.19 9.25
N MET A 17 -9.33 6.77 9.57
CA MET A 17 -8.86 8.02 8.97
C MET A 17 -8.24 7.81 7.58
N LYS A 18 -7.54 6.68 7.33
CA LYS A 18 -6.87 6.39 6.05
C LYS A 18 -7.39 5.15 5.32
N THR A 19 -7.32 5.13 3.98
CA THR A 19 -7.73 4.00 3.11
C THR A 19 -6.80 2.80 3.26
N GLY A 20 -5.51 3.05 3.45
CA GLY A 20 -4.53 2.01 3.74
C GLY A 20 -3.34 2.55 4.52
N SER A 21 -2.54 1.64 5.07
CA SER A 21 -1.28 1.91 5.75
C SER A 21 -0.22 0.91 5.31
N LEU A 22 1.00 1.40 5.18
CA LEU A 22 2.19 0.59 4.95
C LEU A 22 3.01 0.55 6.22
N PHE A 23 3.49 -0.62 6.58
CA PHE A 23 4.44 -0.75 7.67
C PHE A 23 5.38 -1.92 7.41
N THR A 24 6.62 -1.76 7.86
CA THR A 24 7.60 -2.84 7.88
C THR A 24 7.49 -3.58 9.20
N CYS A 25 7.37 -4.90 9.12
CA CYS A 25 7.41 -5.77 10.29
C CYS A 25 8.73 -6.55 10.28
N PRO A 26 9.57 -6.41 11.33
CA PRO A 26 10.71 -7.29 11.51
C PRO A 26 10.20 -8.72 11.75
N HIS A 27 10.91 -9.71 11.20
CA HIS A 27 10.59 -11.12 11.39
C HIS A 27 11.88 -11.94 11.43
N GLN A 28 11.83 -13.06 12.14
CA GLN A 28 12.95 -13.99 12.24
C GLN A 28 12.94 -15.02 11.11
N SER A 29 11.76 -15.43 10.65
CA SER A 29 11.61 -16.40 9.57
C SER A 29 10.39 -16.10 8.70
N ARG A 30 10.49 -16.49 7.42
CA ARG A 30 9.47 -16.18 6.41
C ARG A 30 8.17 -16.93 6.69
N GLU A 31 8.28 -18.13 7.26
CA GLU A 31 7.18 -18.98 7.67
C GLU A 31 6.40 -18.34 8.83
N GLN A 32 7.13 -17.77 9.80
CA GLN A 32 6.55 -17.10 10.96
C GLN A 32 5.72 -15.88 10.54
N ILE A 33 6.27 -15.00 9.70
CA ILE A 33 5.53 -13.83 9.23
C ILE A 33 4.34 -14.20 8.34
N GLN A 34 4.44 -15.27 7.55
CA GLN A 34 3.30 -15.78 6.79
C GLN A 34 2.19 -16.32 7.70
N GLY A 35 2.54 -16.99 8.81
CA GLY A 35 1.60 -17.41 9.84
C GLY A 35 0.87 -16.21 10.46
N ASP A 36 1.63 -15.22 10.92
CA ASP A 36 1.10 -13.97 11.49
C ASP A 36 0.15 -13.26 10.54
N ILE A 37 0.52 -13.12 9.26
CA ILE A 37 -0.33 -12.48 8.24
C ILE A 37 -1.64 -13.25 8.05
N ARG A 38 -1.60 -14.60 8.04
CA ARG A 38 -2.81 -15.42 7.90
C ARG A 38 -3.73 -15.24 9.10
N GLU A 39 -3.18 -15.20 10.31
CA GLU A 39 -3.96 -15.00 11.52
C GLU A 39 -4.55 -13.58 11.58
N LEU A 40 -3.74 -12.56 11.26
CA LEU A 40 -4.19 -11.18 11.15
C LEU A 40 -5.31 -11.03 10.13
N ASN A 41 -5.16 -11.61 8.93
CA ASN A 41 -6.23 -11.60 7.93
C ASN A 41 -7.49 -12.29 8.47
N ARG A 42 -7.37 -13.43 9.16
CA ARG A 42 -8.54 -14.11 9.74
C ARG A 42 -9.31 -13.22 10.72
N ARG A 43 -8.62 -12.39 11.50
CA ARG A 43 -9.22 -11.46 12.47
C ARG A 43 -9.69 -10.13 11.85
N LEU A 44 -9.03 -9.65 10.80
CA LEU A 44 -9.25 -8.34 10.18
C LEU A 44 -10.18 -8.36 8.96
N VAL A 45 -10.19 -9.45 8.18
CA VAL A 45 -11.10 -9.67 7.04
C VAL A 45 -12.56 -9.48 7.42
N PRO A 46 -13.09 -10.06 8.53
CA PRO A 46 -14.47 -9.80 8.94
C PRO A 46 -14.73 -8.34 9.33
N LYS A 47 -13.69 -7.57 9.66
CA LYS A 47 -13.77 -6.13 9.92
C LYS A 47 -13.62 -5.28 8.64
N GLY A 48 -13.56 -5.92 7.47
CA GLY A 48 -13.38 -5.25 6.18
C GLY A 48 -11.97 -4.72 5.93
N ILE A 49 -10.96 -5.26 6.62
CA ILE A 49 -9.55 -4.87 6.48
C ILE A 49 -8.74 -6.08 6.03
N ARG A 50 -7.83 -5.89 5.07
CA ARG A 50 -6.92 -6.93 4.55
C ARG A 50 -5.47 -6.52 4.75
N VAL A 51 -4.62 -7.49 5.06
CA VAL A 51 -3.17 -7.36 5.16
C VAL A 51 -2.53 -8.17 4.05
N LEU A 52 -1.61 -7.56 3.30
CA LEU A 52 -0.92 -8.21 2.18
C LEU A 52 0.59 -7.92 2.23
N PRO A 53 1.46 -8.94 2.10
CA PRO A 53 2.90 -8.74 2.04
C PRO A 53 3.31 -8.22 0.66
N LEU A 54 3.93 -7.04 0.63
CA LEU A 54 4.40 -6.41 -0.60
C LEU A 54 5.81 -6.85 -0.99
N ARG A 55 6.71 -6.89 0.00
CA ARG A 55 8.12 -7.25 -0.21
C ARG A 55 8.65 -8.01 1.00
N PHE A 56 9.33 -9.11 0.75
CA PHE A 56 10.05 -9.87 1.76
C PHE A 56 11.52 -9.48 1.68
N SER A 57 12.12 -9.13 2.82
CA SER A 57 13.56 -8.97 2.99
C SER A 57 14.02 -9.88 4.12
N GLU A 58 15.32 -10.17 4.22
CA GLU A 58 15.87 -11.17 5.15
C GLU A 58 15.45 -11.00 6.60
N ARG A 59 15.33 -9.75 7.09
CA ARG A 59 14.97 -9.45 8.49
C ARG A 59 13.65 -8.69 8.65
N ARG A 60 13.00 -8.32 7.54
CA ARG A 60 11.84 -7.42 7.55
C ARG A 60 10.93 -7.65 6.35
N THR A 61 9.62 -7.61 6.58
CA THR A 61 8.61 -7.72 5.54
C THR A 61 7.84 -6.42 5.48
N LEU A 62 7.69 -5.87 4.28
CA LEU A 62 6.80 -4.76 4.03
C LEU A 62 5.37 -5.29 3.91
N LEU A 63 4.51 -4.83 4.81
CA LEU A 63 3.09 -5.18 4.86
C LEU A 63 2.25 -3.98 4.44
N TYR A 64 1.19 -4.28 3.70
CA TYR A 64 0.18 -3.32 3.29
C TYR A 64 -1.16 -3.70 3.88
N LEU A 65 -1.69 -2.82 4.71
CA LEU A 65 -3.01 -2.93 5.34
C LEU A 65 -3.96 -2.00 4.59
N TYR A 66 -5.07 -2.53 4.08
CA TYR A 66 -6.03 -1.71 3.33
C TYR A 66 -7.47 -2.17 3.52
N ARG A 67 -8.41 -1.26 3.27
CA ARG A 67 -9.85 -1.57 3.25
C ARG A 67 -10.34 -1.69 1.81
N PRO A 68 -10.65 -2.89 1.29
CA PRO A 68 -11.13 -3.04 -0.09
C PRO A 68 -12.42 -2.24 -0.37
N ASN A 69 -13.32 -2.10 0.60
CA ASN A 69 -14.53 -1.29 0.43
C ASN A 69 -14.22 0.20 0.22
N ARG A 70 -13.27 0.75 0.98
CA ARG A 70 -12.88 2.16 0.84
C ARG A 70 -12.06 2.40 -0.42
N LEU A 71 -11.19 1.45 -0.77
CA LEU A 71 -10.45 1.47 -2.02
C LEU A 71 -11.39 1.45 -3.25
N LYS A 72 -12.48 0.66 -3.19
CA LYS A 72 -13.54 0.66 -4.21
C LYS A 72 -14.22 2.03 -4.34
N GLN A 73 -14.56 2.66 -3.21
CA GLN A 73 -15.13 4.01 -3.20
C GLN A 73 -14.13 5.03 -3.76
N ASP A 74 -12.87 4.96 -3.37
CA ASP A 74 -11.80 5.84 -3.87
C ASP A 74 -11.54 5.65 -5.38
N PHE A 75 -11.74 4.45 -5.94
CA PHE A 75 -11.66 4.23 -7.39
C PHE A 75 -12.90 4.69 -8.16
N THR A 76 -13.99 4.99 -7.46
CA THR A 76 -15.15 5.66 -8.08
C THR A 76 -14.85 7.14 -8.35
N ASP A 77 -13.85 7.70 -7.67
CA ASP A 77 -13.31 9.02 -7.98
C ASP A 77 -12.57 9.00 -9.33
N GLY A 78 -13.15 9.68 -10.32
CA GLY A 78 -12.63 9.77 -11.68
C GLY A 78 -11.20 10.31 -11.76
N ARG A 79 -10.74 11.12 -10.80
CA ARG A 79 -9.37 11.65 -10.79
C ARG A 79 -8.36 10.57 -10.45
N ARG A 80 -8.62 9.78 -9.41
CA ARG A 80 -7.77 8.64 -9.02
C ARG A 80 -7.74 7.59 -10.11
N ALA A 81 -8.92 7.29 -10.68
CA ALA A 81 -9.04 6.35 -11.77
C ALA A 81 -8.23 6.79 -13.00
N SER A 82 -8.29 8.08 -13.36
CA SER A 82 -7.54 8.65 -14.48
C SER A 82 -6.02 8.59 -14.25
N LEU A 83 -5.55 8.92 -13.05
CA LEU A 83 -4.13 8.87 -12.71
C LEU A 83 -3.59 7.44 -12.75
N LEU A 84 -4.39 6.46 -12.31
CA LEU A 84 -4.05 5.03 -12.37
C LEU A 84 -4.06 4.49 -13.80
N LYS A 85 -5.08 4.84 -14.61
CA LYS A 85 -5.11 4.52 -16.05
C LYS A 85 -3.89 5.10 -16.77
N ALA A 86 -3.50 6.34 -16.48
CA ALA A 86 -2.30 6.98 -17.03
C ALA A 86 -0.99 6.25 -16.64
N ARG A 87 -1.01 5.44 -15.59
CA ARG A 87 0.12 4.57 -15.18
C ARG A 87 0.00 3.13 -15.67
N GLY A 88 -1.05 2.80 -16.41
CA GLY A 88 -1.32 1.47 -16.96
C GLY A 88 -2.06 0.51 -16.01
N TYR A 89 -2.76 1.03 -15.01
CA TYR A 89 -3.58 0.21 -14.11
C TYR A 89 -5.02 0.06 -14.62
N LEU A 90 -5.59 -1.12 -14.40
CA LEU A 90 -6.96 -1.47 -14.77
C LEU A 90 -7.92 -1.19 -13.61
N VAL A 91 -8.51 0.01 -13.62
CA VAL A 91 -9.40 0.50 -12.55
C VAL A 91 -10.76 -0.20 -12.47
N ASP A 92 -11.13 -1.00 -13.48
CA ASP A 92 -12.33 -1.84 -13.47
C ASP A 92 -12.35 -2.85 -12.31
N ASN A 93 -11.17 -3.28 -11.83
CA ASN A 93 -11.09 -4.22 -10.73
C ASN A 93 -10.06 -3.79 -9.67
N PRO A 94 -10.51 -3.32 -8.49
CA PRO A 94 -9.64 -2.88 -7.40
C PRO A 94 -8.65 -3.93 -6.95
N ASP A 95 -9.09 -5.19 -6.89
CA ASP A 95 -8.25 -6.30 -6.48
C ASP A 95 -7.12 -6.53 -7.51
N ARG A 96 -7.40 -6.36 -8.81
CA ARG A 96 -6.36 -6.42 -9.87
C ARG A 96 -5.38 -5.26 -9.77
N CYS A 97 -5.85 -4.04 -9.47
CA CYS A 97 -4.97 -2.89 -9.22
C CYS A 97 -3.97 -3.18 -8.09
N VAL A 98 -4.45 -3.75 -6.99
CA VAL A 98 -3.58 -4.13 -5.85
C VAL A 98 -2.57 -5.20 -6.28
N VAL A 99 -2.99 -6.23 -7.02
CA VAL A 99 -2.07 -7.27 -7.51
C VAL A 99 -1.00 -6.69 -8.44
N GLN A 100 -1.37 -5.78 -9.36
CA GLN A 100 -0.40 -5.11 -10.22
C GLN A 100 0.59 -4.25 -9.42
N LEU A 101 0.10 -3.52 -8.41
CA LEU A 101 0.95 -2.71 -7.53
C LEU A 101 1.97 -3.61 -6.81
N VAL A 102 1.51 -4.73 -6.24
CA VAL A 102 2.36 -5.73 -5.58
C VAL A 102 3.41 -6.27 -6.54
N ASN A 103 3.01 -6.64 -7.76
CA ASN A 103 3.95 -7.13 -8.77
C ASN A 103 4.99 -6.07 -9.14
N ARG A 104 4.60 -4.80 -9.29
CA ARG A 104 5.56 -3.71 -9.54
C ARG A 104 6.53 -3.51 -8.38
N LEU A 105 6.04 -3.55 -7.14
CA LEU A 105 6.88 -3.45 -5.94
C LEU A 105 7.87 -4.61 -5.78
N ARG A 106 7.50 -5.79 -6.30
CA ARG A 106 8.37 -6.97 -6.31
C ARG A 106 9.39 -6.92 -7.44
N CYS A 107 9.01 -6.45 -8.63
CA CYS A 107 9.90 -6.41 -9.80
C CYS A 107 10.80 -5.17 -9.87
N ARG A 108 10.40 -4.04 -9.26
CA ARG A 108 11.20 -2.80 -9.24
C ARG A 108 11.79 -2.58 -7.86
N GLU A 109 13.05 -2.16 -7.80
CA GLU A 109 13.67 -1.73 -6.54
C GLU A 109 13.01 -0.47 -5.97
N ALA A 110 12.66 0.49 -6.84
CA ALA A 110 12.02 1.75 -6.49
C ALA A 110 10.53 1.59 -6.16
N PHE A 111 10.09 2.32 -5.13
CA PHE A 111 8.68 2.35 -4.73
C PHE A 111 7.83 3.10 -5.77
N PRO A 112 6.75 2.49 -6.30
CA PRO A 112 5.81 3.18 -7.15
C PRO A 112 5.17 4.33 -6.37
N HIS A 113 5.31 5.57 -6.86
CA HIS A 113 4.75 6.74 -6.20
C HIS A 113 3.21 6.68 -6.13
N GLU A 114 2.57 5.97 -7.08
CA GLU A 114 1.13 5.77 -7.11
C GLU A 114 0.59 5.03 -5.88
N ILE A 115 1.46 4.38 -5.09
CA ILE A 115 1.08 3.76 -3.82
C ILE A 115 0.43 4.75 -2.85
N GLY A 116 0.72 6.06 -2.98
CA GLY A 116 0.04 7.11 -2.23
C GLY A 116 -1.47 7.11 -2.43
N LEU A 117 -1.95 6.80 -3.63
CA LEU A 117 -3.38 6.70 -3.93
C LEU A 117 -4.03 5.55 -3.15
N PHE A 118 -3.32 4.43 -3.07
CA PHE A 118 -3.74 3.24 -2.32
C PHE A 118 -3.69 3.44 -0.79
N LEU A 119 -2.87 4.36 -0.32
CA LEU A 119 -2.82 4.78 1.09
C LEU A 119 -3.98 5.73 1.46
N GLY A 120 -4.66 6.30 0.47
CA GLY A 120 -5.73 7.28 0.65
C GLY A 120 -5.24 8.72 0.58
N TYR A 121 -4.02 8.99 0.09
CA TYR A 121 -3.59 10.36 -0.21
C TYR A 121 -4.34 10.88 -1.45
N PRO A 122 -4.67 12.18 -1.48
CA PRO A 122 -5.36 12.78 -2.61
C PRO A 122 -4.47 12.70 -3.88
N PRO A 123 -5.07 12.53 -5.06
CA PRO A 123 -4.33 12.39 -6.30
C PRO A 123 -3.45 13.60 -6.61
N GLU A 124 -3.85 14.80 -6.18
CA GLU A 124 -3.08 16.02 -6.32
C GLU A 124 -1.74 15.95 -5.57
N ASP A 125 -1.74 15.47 -4.31
CA ASP A 125 -0.51 15.32 -3.51
C ASP A 125 0.43 14.29 -4.13
N VAL A 126 -0.14 13.16 -4.59
CA VAL A 126 0.65 12.09 -5.22
C VAL A 126 1.25 12.57 -6.54
N HIS A 127 0.48 13.31 -7.33
CA HIS A 127 0.96 13.90 -8.57
C HIS A 127 2.04 14.94 -8.29
N GLY A 128 1.81 15.86 -7.36
CA GLY A 128 2.78 16.87 -6.94
C GLY A 128 4.08 16.28 -6.41
N PHE A 129 4.03 15.18 -5.66
CA PHE A 129 5.22 14.48 -5.17
C PHE A 129 6.00 13.80 -6.31
N MET A 130 5.30 13.27 -7.32
CA MET A 130 5.94 12.74 -8.52
C MET A 130 6.59 13.84 -9.36
N GLU A 131 5.96 15.01 -9.47
CA GLU A 131 6.48 16.16 -10.23
C GLU A 131 7.67 16.79 -9.50
N HIS A 132 7.60 16.97 -8.17
CA HIS A 132 8.70 17.56 -7.39
C HIS A 132 9.96 16.69 -7.38
N LYS A 133 9.82 15.36 -7.35
CA LYS A 133 11.00 14.47 -7.44
C LYS A 133 11.77 14.57 -8.75
N ARG A 134 11.20 15.18 -9.78
CA ARG A 134 11.92 15.45 -11.03
C ARG A 134 12.86 16.67 -10.93
N CYS A 135 12.76 17.47 -9.86
CA CYS A 135 13.50 18.72 -9.75
C CYS A 135 14.81 18.64 -8.95
N ASP A 136 15.12 17.51 -8.30
CA ASP A 136 16.32 17.37 -7.45
C ASP A 136 17.52 16.66 -8.14
N ILE A 137 17.51 16.49 -9.47
CA ILE A 137 18.65 15.88 -10.20
C ILE A 137 19.26 16.83 -11.23
N VAL A 138 19.14 18.15 -11.04
CA VAL A 138 19.95 19.12 -11.77
C VAL A 138 20.78 19.89 -10.76
N ASN A 139 22.10 19.80 -10.92
CA ASN A 139 23.17 20.47 -10.17
C ASN A 139 23.78 19.69 -9.00
N ASN A 140 24.69 18.77 -9.33
CA ASN A 140 26.05 18.91 -8.82
C ASN A 140 27.03 18.20 -9.77
N SER A 141 27.55 18.97 -10.74
CA SER A 141 28.75 18.66 -11.52
C SER A 141 29.81 19.70 -11.19
#